data_AF-A0A8S9MST2-F1
#
_entry.id   AF-A0A8S9MST2-F1
#
_cell.length_a   1.000
_cell.length_b   1.000
_cell.length_c   1.000
_cell.angle_alpha   90.00
_cell.angle_beta   90.00
_cell.angle_gamma   90.00
#
_symmetry.space_group_name_H-M   'P 1'
#
loop_
_entity.id
_entity.type
_entity.pdbx_description
1 polymer ?
#
loop_
_entity_poly.entity_id
_entity_poly.type
_entity_poly.pdbx_seq_one_letter_code
_entity_poly.pdbx_strand_id
1 'polypeptide(L)'
;MAMKSVWIILLCLFVIAEADQGFDVRHHLSTVTRYSASKEVSQNLIEGSNVPSECTPIHLNLVARHGTRSPTKKRLRELENLSGRLKELVRDAEASDKVPGWLGKWKSPWHGKVKGGELIRQGEEELYQLGIRVRERFPTLFEEDYHPDVYTIRATQIPRAQPPKTRDFRGSTMAPFGGNNMLVLYSCPAASSPKYFVQVLHNEHPIALPGCDGKDFCPLEDFKAKVVTPHLKHAFDNLCNAKLDDPKQEHQSLWSWLLGSSQKTEL
;
A
#
# COMPACT_ATOMS: atom_id res chain seq x y z
N MET A 1 -39.32 -32.20 3.85
CA MET A 1 -38.80 -31.50 2.64
C MET A 1 -38.75 -29.99 2.80
N ALA A 2 -39.78 -29.35 3.39
CA ALA A 2 -39.83 -27.89 3.60
C ALA A 2 -38.62 -27.28 4.33
N MET A 3 -38.08 -27.95 5.36
CA MET A 3 -36.95 -27.42 6.13
C MET A 3 -35.67 -27.30 5.29
N LYS A 4 -35.36 -28.29 4.43
CA LYS A 4 -34.20 -28.24 3.53
C LYS A 4 -34.32 -27.10 2.50
N SER A 5 -35.53 -26.84 2.01
CA SER A 5 -35.81 -25.73 1.09
C SER A 5 -35.62 -24.37 1.78
N VAL A 6 -36.01 -24.23 3.04
CA VAL A 6 -35.77 -23.00 3.83
C VAL A 6 -34.28 -22.76 4.05
N TRP A 7 -33.51 -23.79 4.37
CA TRP A 7 -32.05 -23.68 4.50
C TRP A 7 -31.37 -23.29 3.19
N ILE A 8 -31.79 -23.86 2.05
CA ILE A 8 -31.27 -23.50 0.72
C ILE A 8 -31.60 -22.04 0.40
N ILE A 9 -32.82 -21.58 0.67
CA ILE A 9 -33.22 -20.19 0.44
C ILE A 9 -32.42 -19.23 1.33
N LEU A 10 -32.23 -19.55 2.62
CA LEU A 10 -31.39 -18.77 3.53
C LEU A 10 -29.94 -18.74 3.08
N LEU A 11 -29.39 -19.87 2.61
CA LEU A 11 -28.02 -19.95 2.09
C LEU A 11 -27.87 -19.15 0.79
N CYS A 12 -28.85 -19.21 -0.11
CA CYS A 12 -28.89 -18.41 -1.33
C CYS A 12 -29.00 -16.91 -1.03
N LEU A 13 -29.84 -16.51 -0.06
CA LEU A 13 -29.95 -15.12 0.37
C LEU A 13 -28.65 -14.62 1.01
N PHE A 14 -27.95 -15.47 1.75
CA PHE A 14 -26.63 -15.15 2.32
C PHE A 14 -25.57 -14.97 1.22
N VAL A 15 -25.55 -15.84 0.20
CA VAL A 15 -24.64 -15.74 -0.96
C VAL A 15 -24.95 -14.49 -1.81
N ILE A 16 -26.23 -14.14 -1.99
CA ILE A 16 -26.63 -12.93 -2.71
C ILE A 16 -26.24 -11.67 -1.91
N ALA A 17 -26.33 -11.70 -0.58
CA ALA A 17 -25.92 -10.58 0.28
C ALA A 17 -24.39 -10.35 0.28
N GLU A 18 -23.58 -11.41 0.23
CA GLU A 18 -22.12 -11.28 0.10
C GLU A 18 -21.66 -10.87 -1.31
N ALA A 19 -22.43 -11.20 -2.34
CA ALA A 19 -22.13 -10.82 -3.72
C ALA A 19 -22.30 -9.30 -4.00
N ASP A 20 -22.89 -8.54 -3.06
CA ASP A 20 -23.13 -7.10 -3.17
C ASP A 20 -22.09 -6.24 -2.42
N GLN A 21 -20.84 -6.69 -2.32
CA GLN A 21 -19.73 -5.74 -2.17
C GLN A 21 -19.43 -5.17 -3.55
N GLY A 22 -20.23 -4.19 -4.00
CA GLY A 22 -20.11 -3.57 -5.32
C GLY A 22 -18.67 -3.14 -5.65
N PHE A 23 -18.26 -3.27 -6.91
CA PHE A 23 -16.93 -2.84 -7.35
C PHE A 23 -16.78 -1.32 -7.22
N ASP A 24 -15.98 -0.89 -6.24
CA ASP A 24 -15.63 0.51 -6.07
C ASP A 24 -14.24 0.82 -6.64
N VAL A 25 -14.24 1.43 -7.82
CA VAL A 25 -13.04 1.83 -8.57
C VAL A 25 -12.02 2.60 -7.73
N ARG A 26 -12.43 3.33 -6.67
CA ARG A 26 -11.54 4.13 -5.82
C ARG A 26 -10.46 3.28 -5.13
N HIS A 27 -10.76 2.03 -4.82
CA HIS A 27 -9.80 1.09 -4.20
C HIS A 27 -8.89 0.38 -5.22
N HIS A 28 -9.11 0.60 -6.52
CA HIS A 28 -8.43 -0.13 -7.60
C HIS A 28 -7.59 0.77 -8.51
N LEU A 29 -7.19 1.96 -8.04
CA LEU A 29 -6.39 2.91 -8.81
C LEU A 29 -4.87 2.71 -8.64
N SER A 30 -4.43 1.54 -8.14
CA SER A 30 -3.01 1.25 -7.91
C SER A 30 -2.33 2.37 -7.09
N THR A 31 -1.09 2.74 -7.42
CA THR A 31 -0.35 3.81 -6.72
C THR A 31 -0.97 5.21 -6.86
N VAL A 32 -2.10 5.40 -7.54
CA VAL A 32 -2.83 6.68 -7.54
C VAL A 32 -4.12 6.63 -6.72
N THR A 33 -4.37 5.53 -5.99
CA THR A 33 -5.39 5.46 -4.95
C THR A 33 -5.10 6.51 -3.87
N ARG A 34 -6.15 7.22 -3.46
CA ARG A 34 -6.10 8.19 -2.36
C ARG A 34 -5.83 7.50 -1.04
N TYR A 35 -5.20 8.20 -0.12
CA TYR A 35 -4.82 7.61 1.17
C TYR A 35 -6.06 7.14 1.95
N SER A 36 -7.13 7.94 1.97
CA SER A 36 -8.37 7.63 2.69
C SER A 36 -9.02 6.33 2.21
N ALA A 37 -9.11 6.13 0.90
CA ALA A 37 -9.67 4.92 0.32
C ALA A 37 -8.82 3.67 0.62
N SER A 38 -7.50 3.81 0.74
CA SER A 38 -6.66 2.70 1.20
C SER A 38 -6.86 2.40 2.69
N LYS A 39 -7.03 3.45 3.50
CA LYS A 39 -7.21 3.32 4.95
C LYS A 39 -8.49 2.57 5.31
N GLU A 40 -9.60 2.87 4.64
CA GLU A 40 -10.89 2.17 4.81
C GLU A 40 -10.75 0.66 4.61
N VAL A 41 -9.98 0.22 3.59
CA VAL A 41 -9.73 -1.20 3.34
C VAL A 41 -8.85 -1.82 4.44
N SER A 42 -7.79 -1.12 4.85
CA SER A 42 -6.86 -1.63 5.87
C SER A 42 -7.49 -1.73 7.27
N GLN A 43 -8.41 -0.81 7.62
CA GLN A 43 -9.14 -0.86 8.90
C GLN A 43 -10.01 -2.11 9.05
N ASN A 44 -10.51 -2.67 7.95
CA ASN A 44 -11.34 -3.87 7.97
C ASN A 44 -10.53 -5.18 8.04
N LEU A 45 -9.20 -5.12 7.88
CA LEU A 45 -8.35 -6.31 7.67
C LEU A 45 -7.44 -6.66 8.85
N ILE A 46 -7.35 -5.83 9.90
CA ILE A 46 -6.31 -5.98 10.92
C ILE A 46 -6.89 -5.88 12.34
N GLU A 47 -6.76 -6.98 13.10
CA GLU A 47 -6.97 -7.02 14.55
C GLU A 47 -6.01 -6.06 15.29
N GLY A 48 -6.48 -5.49 16.40
CA GLY A 48 -5.71 -4.52 17.18
C GLY A 48 -4.34 -5.05 17.63
N SER A 49 -3.36 -4.16 17.68
CA SER A 49 -2.03 -4.50 18.19
C SER A 49 -2.06 -4.83 19.68
N ASN A 50 -1.28 -5.82 20.09
CA ASN A 50 -1.11 -6.22 21.48
C ASN A 50 0.18 -5.63 22.10
N VAL A 51 0.41 -4.31 21.95
CA VAL A 51 1.50 -3.65 22.69
C VAL A 51 1.13 -3.60 24.17
N PRO A 52 1.95 -4.14 25.08
CA PRO A 52 1.65 -4.10 26.51
C PRO A 52 1.56 -2.66 27.03
N SER A 53 0.58 -2.39 27.88
CA SER A 53 0.30 -1.03 28.41
C SER A 53 1.46 -0.40 29.17
N GLU A 54 2.35 -1.22 29.71
CA GLU A 54 3.53 -0.81 30.45
C GLU A 54 4.71 -0.40 29.55
N CYS A 55 4.63 -0.69 28.25
CA CYS A 55 5.65 -0.31 27.29
C CYS A 55 5.38 1.09 26.72
N THR A 56 6.38 1.96 26.75
CA THR A 56 6.25 3.35 26.29
C THR A 56 7.03 3.57 25.00
N PRO A 57 6.48 4.28 24.00
CA PRO A 57 7.23 4.61 22.80
C PRO A 57 8.29 5.66 23.14
N ILE A 58 9.52 5.43 22.70
CA ILE A 58 10.68 6.29 22.98
C ILE A 58 11.37 6.82 21.71
N HIS A 59 11.07 6.27 20.53
CA HIS A 59 11.58 6.77 19.26
C HIS A 59 10.65 6.38 18.10
N LEU A 60 10.51 7.26 17.11
CA LEU A 60 9.76 7.01 15.88
C LEU A 60 10.60 7.36 14.66
N ASN A 61 10.75 6.42 13.73
CA ASN A 61 11.19 6.71 12.37
C ASN A 61 9.99 6.57 11.43
N LEU A 62 9.67 7.64 10.71
CA LEU A 62 8.55 7.67 9.76
C LEU A 62 9.07 8.00 8.36
N VAL A 63 8.74 7.15 7.40
CA VAL A 63 8.95 7.41 5.96
C VAL A 63 7.59 7.44 5.29
N ALA A 64 7.24 8.58 4.69
CA ALA A 64 5.98 8.75 3.97
C ALA A 64 6.21 9.12 2.51
N ARG A 65 5.34 8.61 1.64
CA ARG A 65 5.17 9.09 0.28
C ARG A 65 4.45 10.44 0.33
N HIS A 66 4.71 11.27 -0.68
CA HIS A 66 3.94 12.48 -0.91
C HIS A 66 2.42 12.19 -1.03
N GLY A 67 1.60 13.19 -0.69
CA GLY A 67 0.14 13.14 -0.86
C GLY A 67 -0.30 13.25 -2.32
N THR A 68 -1.61 13.31 -2.54
CA THR A 68 -2.23 13.43 -3.86
C THR A 68 -1.70 14.65 -4.62
N ARG A 69 -1.36 14.44 -5.89
CA ARG A 69 -0.82 15.47 -6.79
C ARG A 69 -1.58 15.55 -8.10
N SER A 70 -1.41 16.66 -8.80
CA SER A 70 -1.86 16.82 -10.17
C SER A 70 -1.14 15.86 -11.13
N PRO A 71 -1.74 15.52 -12.29
CA PRO A 71 -1.06 14.80 -13.35
C PRO A 71 0.22 15.53 -13.77
N THR A 72 1.22 14.77 -14.22
CA THR A 72 2.45 15.38 -14.74
C THR A 72 2.16 16.16 -16.03
N LYS A 73 3.03 17.11 -16.39
CA LYS A 73 2.90 17.88 -17.65
C LYS A 73 2.68 16.99 -18.88
N LYS A 74 3.30 15.80 -18.91
CA LYS A 74 3.08 14.79 -19.96
C LYS A 74 1.63 14.28 -19.95
N ARG A 75 1.12 13.85 -18.79
CA ARG A 75 -0.25 13.35 -18.64
C ARG A 75 -1.30 14.41 -18.92
N LEU A 76 -1.04 15.67 -18.58
CA LEU A 76 -1.92 16.79 -18.94
C LEU A 76 -2.11 16.88 -20.46
N ARG A 77 -1.02 16.86 -21.24
CA ARG A 77 -1.10 16.85 -22.71
C ARG A 77 -1.83 15.64 -23.27
N GLU A 78 -1.60 14.47 -22.69
CA GLU A 78 -2.30 13.24 -23.11
C GLU A 78 -3.81 13.32 -22.87
N LEU A 79 -4.25 13.95 -21.77
CA LEU A 79 -5.67 14.16 -21.48
C LEU A 79 -6.32 15.17 -22.43
N GLU A 80 -5.62 16.25 -22.80
CA GLU A 80 -6.11 17.18 -23.82
C GLU A 80 -6.24 16.51 -25.18
N ASN A 81 -5.21 15.77 -25.60
CA ASN A 81 -5.22 15.02 -26.87
C ASN A 81 -6.34 13.97 -26.87
N LEU A 82 -6.59 13.31 -25.74
CA LEU A 82 -7.71 12.38 -25.58
C LEU A 82 -9.05 13.11 -25.79
N SER A 83 -9.24 14.30 -25.20
CA SER A 83 -10.47 15.09 -25.39
C SER A 83 -10.70 15.46 -26.85
N GLY A 84 -9.65 15.84 -27.59
CA GLY A 84 -9.71 16.08 -29.03
C GLY A 84 -10.13 14.84 -29.81
N ARG A 85 -9.43 13.71 -29.56
CA ARG A 85 -9.68 12.45 -30.27
C ARG A 85 -11.08 11.87 -30.01
N LEU A 86 -11.59 12.01 -28.78
CA LEU A 86 -12.96 11.59 -28.47
C LEU A 86 -14.00 12.38 -29.27
N LYS A 87 -13.81 13.68 -29.49
CA LYS A 87 -14.72 14.49 -30.32
C LYS A 87 -14.77 14.04 -31.77
N GLU A 88 -13.60 13.75 -32.35
CA GLU A 88 -13.49 13.25 -33.72
C GLU A 88 -14.18 11.89 -33.86
N LEU A 89 -13.84 10.94 -32.99
CA LEU A 89 -14.44 9.60 -33.00
C LEU A 89 -15.97 9.62 -32.83
N VAL A 90 -16.49 10.48 -31.96
CA VAL A 90 -17.95 10.60 -31.77
C VAL A 90 -18.65 11.23 -32.99
N ARG A 91 -18.00 12.20 -33.66
CA ARG A 91 -18.52 12.79 -34.90
C ARG A 91 -18.55 11.75 -36.02
N ASP A 92 -17.48 10.97 -36.16
CA ASP A 92 -17.31 10.02 -37.26
C ASP A 92 -18.18 8.75 -37.07
N ALA A 93 -18.52 8.40 -35.82
CA ALA A 93 -19.41 7.29 -35.50
C ALA A 93 -20.92 7.57 -35.75
N GLU A 94 -21.24 8.63 -36.50
CA GLU A 94 -22.60 9.06 -36.87
C GLU A 94 -23.61 8.91 -35.72
N ALA A 95 -23.40 9.62 -34.60
CA ALA A 95 -24.35 9.72 -33.47
C ALA A 95 -25.20 8.44 -33.23
N SER A 96 -24.57 7.27 -33.23
CA SER A 96 -25.28 6.02 -32.94
C SER A 96 -25.84 6.13 -31.52
N ASP A 97 -27.07 5.68 -31.29
CA ASP A 97 -27.71 5.62 -29.96
C ASP A 97 -26.88 4.84 -28.92
N LYS A 98 -25.87 4.09 -29.38
CA LYS A 98 -24.92 3.34 -28.55
C LYS A 98 -23.78 4.19 -27.98
N VAL A 99 -23.54 5.40 -28.49
CA VAL A 99 -22.46 6.28 -28.01
C VAL A 99 -23.00 7.25 -26.97
N PRO A 100 -22.52 7.20 -25.71
CA PRO A 100 -23.00 8.11 -24.69
C PRO A 100 -22.73 9.58 -25.07
N GLY A 101 -23.78 10.40 -25.03
CA GLY A 101 -23.69 11.81 -25.43
C GLY A 101 -22.71 12.67 -24.61
N TRP A 102 -22.29 12.20 -23.43
CA TRP A 102 -21.25 12.87 -22.64
C TRP A 102 -19.85 12.72 -23.23
N LEU A 103 -19.59 11.67 -24.02
CA LEU A 103 -18.24 11.33 -24.47
C LEU A 103 -17.65 12.39 -25.40
N GLY A 104 -18.45 12.87 -26.36
CA GLY A 104 -18.05 13.97 -27.25
C GLY A 104 -17.98 15.34 -26.54
N LYS A 105 -18.64 15.47 -25.38
CA LYS A 105 -18.62 16.69 -24.56
C LYS A 105 -17.52 16.66 -23.50
N TRP A 106 -16.86 15.52 -23.30
CA TRP A 106 -15.86 15.36 -22.27
C TRP A 106 -14.66 16.29 -22.53
N LYS A 107 -14.32 17.07 -21.50
CA LYS A 107 -13.12 17.89 -21.44
C LYS A 107 -12.28 17.39 -20.29
N SER A 108 -10.97 17.45 -20.47
CA SER A 108 -10.00 17.22 -19.41
C SER A 108 -10.35 18.11 -18.20
N PRO A 109 -10.46 17.55 -16.98
CA PRO A 109 -10.62 18.34 -15.76
C PRO A 109 -9.43 19.28 -15.49
N TRP A 110 -8.33 19.09 -16.22
CA TRP A 110 -7.10 19.86 -16.11
C TRP A 110 -6.89 20.81 -17.29
N HIS A 111 -7.93 21.07 -18.06
CA HIS A 111 -7.86 21.98 -19.19
C HIS A 111 -7.31 23.35 -18.79
N GLY A 112 -6.40 23.89 -19.61
CA GLY A 112 -5.72 25.16 -19.37
C GLY A 112 -4.61 25.12 -18.31
N LYS A 113 -4.35 23.98 -17.66
CA LYS A 113 -3.24 23.85 -16.69
C LYS A 113 -1.91 23.61 -17.41
N VAL A 114 -0.92 24.45 -17.14
CA VAL A 114 0.40 24.42 -17.78
C VAL A 114 1.46 23.76 -16.89
N LYS A 115 1.31 23.91 -15.56
CA LYS A 115 2.12 23.22 -14.55
C LYS A 115 1.49 21.87 -14.23
N GLY A 116 2.31 20.87 -13.95
CA GLY A 116 1.83 19.53 -13.63
C GLY A 116 2.79 18.78 -12.72
N GLY A 117 2.23 17.90 -11.88
CA GLY A 117 2.95 17.17 -10.85
C GLY A 117 2.98 17.85 -9.49
N GLU A 118 2.42 19.04 -9.37
CA GLU A 118 2.29 19.80 -8.11
C GLU A 118 1.40 19.04 -7.13
N LEU A 119 1.78 19.05 -5.84
CA LEU A 119 0.91 18.64 -4.75
C LEU A 119 -0.34 19.52 -4.80
N ILE A 120 -1.52 18.91 -4.71
CA ILE A 120 -2.78 19.65 -4.68
C ILE A 120 -3.28 19.71 -3.24
N ARG A 121 -4.22 20.61 -2.95
CA ARG A 121 -4.79 20.80 -1.60
C ARG A 121 -5.22 19.49 -0.93
N GLN A 122 -5.77 18.54 -1.69
CA GLN A 122 -6.13 17.22 -1.15
C GLN A 122 -4.91 16.47 -0.62
N GLY A 123 -3.77 16.53 -1.30
CA GLY A 123 -2.54 15.91 -0.84
C GLY A 123 -1.88 16.62 0.34
N GLU A 124 -2.04 17.95 0.43
CA GLU A 124 -1.62 18.73 1.62
C GLU A 124 -2.43 18.29 2.84
N GLU A 125 -3.75 18.19 2.70
CA GLU A 125 -4.64 17.73 3.76
C GLU A 125 -4.33 16.29 4.18
N GLU A 126 -4.09 15.38 3.23
CA GLU A 126 -3.71 13.99 3.53
C GLU A 126 -2.48 13.92 4.44
N LEU A 127 -1.45 14.72 4.15
CA LEU A 127 -0.21 14.76 4.94
C LEU A 127 -0.39 15.48 6.27
N TYR A 128 -1.16 16.57 6.30
CA TYR A 128 -1.48 17.29 7.53
C TYR A 128 -2.21 16.37 8.53
N GLN A 129 -3.23 15.67 8.04
CA GLN A 129 -4.01 14.73 8.85
C GLN A 129 -3.19 13.51 9.28
N LEU A 130 -2.23 13.06 8.46
CA LEU A 130 -1.26 12.05 8.90
C LEU A 130 -0.45 12.55 10.11
N GLY A 131 0.04 13.79 10.07
CA GLY A 131 0.76 14.40 11.19
C GLY A 131 -0.07 14.45 12.47
N ILE A 132 -1.33 14.90 12.38
CA ILE A 132 -2.26 14.91 13.53
C ILE A 132 -2.40 13.52 14.13
N ARG A 133 -2.72 12.51 13.32
CA ARG A 133 -2.95 11.14 13.82
C ARG A 133 -1.70 10.51 14.42
N VAL A 134 -0.53 10.80 13.86
CA VAL A 134 0.75 10.33 14.42
C VAL A 134 1.01 10.96 15.79
N ARG A 135 0.75 12.27 15.93
CA ARG A 135 0.86 12.98 17.21
C ARG A 135 -0.14 12.45 18.25
N GLU A 136 -1.40 12.26 17.85
CA GLU A 136 -2.44 11.71 18.72
C GLU A 136 -2.14 10.28 19.17
N ARG A 137 -1.53 9.47 18.29
CA ARG A 137 -1.18 8.08 18.60
C ARG A 137 0.03 7.95 19.51
N PHE A 138 1.02 8.83 19.39
CA PHE A 138 2.25 8.80 20.15
C PHE A 138 2.49 10.11 20.91
N PRO A 139 1.56 10.52 21.80
CA PRO A 139 1.59 11.86 22.39
C PRO A 139 2.89 12.12 23.16
N THR A 140 3.43 11.12 23.84
CA THR A 140 4.67 11.21 24.63
C THR A 140 5.92 11.49 23.78
N LEU A 141 5.87 11.28 22.45
CA LEU A 141 6.98 11.62 21.55
C LEU A 141 6.93 13.08 21.07
N PHE A 142 5.81 13.78 21.28
CA PHE A 142 5.52 15.10 20.70
C PHE A 142 5.01 16.10 21.75
N GLU A 143 5.51 15.99 22.98
CA GLU A 143 5.15 16.89 24.08
C GLU A 143 5.81 18.27 23.95
N GLU A 144 6.99 18.32 23.33
CA GLU A 144 7.75 19.54 23.12
C GLU A 144 7.34 20.28 21.84
N ASP A 145 7.59 21.59 21.81
CA ASP A 145 7.43 22.40 20.60
C ASP A 145 8.39 21.96 19.51
N TYR A 146 7.98 22.13 18.25
CA TYR A 146 8.81 21.76 17.11
C TYR A 146 10.13 22.53 17.12
N HIS A 147 11.24 21.79 17.17
CA HIS A 147 12.57 22.27 16.86
C HIS A 147 13.25 21.35 15.84
N PRO A 148 13.91 21.86 14.78
CA PRO A 148 14.52 21.02 13.74
C PRO A 148 15.62 20.08 14.25
N ASP A 149 16.29 20.45 15.35
CA ASP A 149 17.31 19.60 15.99
C ASP A 149 16.70 18.46 16.82
N VAL A 150 15.45 18.61 17.25
CA VAL A 150 14.69 17.59 17.98
C VAL A 150 13.94 16.68 17.00
N TYR A 151 13.25 17.31 16.04
CA TYR A 151 12.46 16.64 15.02
C TYR A 151 13.11 16.81 13.65
N THR A 152 14.06 15.93 13.35
CA THR A 152 14.72 15.91 12.04
C THR A 152 13.74 15.48 10.95
N ILE A 153 13.39 16.40 10.04
CA ILE A 153 12.56 16.12 8.87
C ILE A 153 13.43 16.25 7.62
N ARG A 154 13.44 15.20 6.78
CA ARG A 154 14.15 15.20 5.50
C ARG A 154 13.19 14.92 4.36
N ALA A 155 13.33 15.67 3.28
CA ALA A 155 12.58 15.50 2.05
C ALA A 155 13.52 15.42 0.85
N THR A 156 13.04 14.78 -0.21
CA THR A 156 13.87 14.43 -1.37
C THR A 156 13.71 15.53 -2.43
N GLN A 157 14.80 15.99 -3.04
CA GLN A 157 14.76 17.15 -3.95
C GLN A 157 14.24 16.87 -5.38
N ILE A 158 13.66 15.69 -5.70
CA ILE A 158 13.18 15.37 -7.07
C ILE A 158 12.00 14.37 -7.08
N PRO A 159 11.01 14.48 -8.00
CA PRO A 159 9.83 13.61 -8.11
C PRO A 159 10.10 12.30 -8.89
N ARG A 160 9.65 11.17 -8.34
CA ARG A 160 10.21 9.82 -8.59
C ARG A 160 9.42 8.89 -9.52
N ALA A 161 10.18 7.84 -9.90
CA ALA A 161 10.08 6.74 -10.86
C ALA A 161 8.81 5.85 -10.91
N GLN A 162 8.70 5.10 -12.02
CA GLN A 162 7.61 4.17 -12.38
C GLN A 162 7.96 2.70 -12.08
N PRO A 163 6.98 1.84 -11.71
CA PRO A 163 7.19 0.40 -11.51
C PRO A 163 6.77 -0.50 -12.71
N PRO A 164 7.25 -1.76 -12.79
CA PRO A 164 6.97 -2.72 -13.88
C PRO A 164 5.59 -3.42 -13.83
N LYS A 165 5.27 -4.14 -14.92
CA LYS A 165 3.95 -4.73 -15.24
C LYS A 165 3.86 -6.24 -14.99
N THR A 166 3.70 -6.62 -13.73
CA THR A 166 2.89 -7.72 -13.16
C THR A 166 3.22 -7.73 -11.67
N ARG A 167 2.22 -7.76 -10.79
CA ARG A 167 2.44 -7.55 -9.34
C ARG A 167 1.58 -8.49 -8.52
N ASP A 168 2.22 -9.30 -7.69
CA ASP A 168 1.57 -10.02 -6.59
C ASP A 168 1.03 -9.04 -5.53
N PHE A 169 1.62 -7.84 -5.48
CA PHE A 169 1.28 -6.77 -4.53
C PHE A 169 0.28 -5.75 -5.09
N ARG A 170 -0.87 -5.59 -4.43
CA ARG A 170 -1.85 -4.53 -4.72
C ARG A 170 -1.26 -3.16 -4.40
N GLY A 171 -0.86 -2.43 -5.44
CA GLY A 171 -0.24 -1.11 -5.30
C GLY A 171 -1.14 -0.07 -4.62
N SER A 172 -2.47 -0.20 -4.74
CA SER A 172 -3.45 0.67 -4.08
C SER A 172 -3.48 0.51 -2.57
N THR A 173 -3.08 -0.65 -2.06
CA THR A 173 -2.97 -0.93 -0.63
C THR A 173 -1.55 -0.71 -0.13
N MET A 174 -0.53 -1.14 -0.88
CA MET A 174 0.87 -1.08 -0.44
C MET A 174 1.50 0.31 -0.56
N ALA A 175 1.11 1.07 -1.58
CA ALA A 175 1.71 2.37 -1.86
C ALA A 175 0.70 3.35 -2.46
N PRO A 176 -0.43 3.63 -1.77
CA PRO A 176 -1.32 4.73 -2.13
C PRO A 176 -0.59 6.08 -2.05
N PHE A 177 -1.21 7.17 -2.50
CA PHE A 177 -0.73 8.50 -2.11
C PHE A 177 -0.72 8.61 -0.59
N GLY A 178 0.25 9.31 0.00
CA GLY A 178 0.39 9.40 1.46
C GLY A 178 0.77 8.09 2.17
N GLY A 179 1.00 7.00 1.42
CA GLY A 179 1.41 5.72 1.99
C GLY A 179 2.69 5.85 2.81
N ASN A 180 2.75 5.20 3.96
CA ASN A 180 3.78 5.41 4.97
C ASN A 180 4.22 4.13 5.66
N ASN A 181 5.43 4.15 6.20
CA ASN A 181 5.97 3.12 7.07
C ASN A 181 6.53 3.79 8.32
N MET A 182 6.23 3.22 9.48
CA MET A 182 6.72 3.68 10.77
C MET A 182 7.44 2.55 11.50
N LEU A 183 8.62 2.84 12.03
CA LEU A 183 9.31 1.99 12.98
C LEU A 183 9.25 2.69 14.34
N VAL A 184 8.55 2.10 15.29
CA VAL A 184 8.38 2.65 16.64
C VAL A 184 9.20 1.79 17.60
N LEU A 185 10.12 2.42 18.32
CA LEU A 185 10.88 1.79 19.39
C LEU A 185 10.17 2.02 20.72
N TYR A 186 9.98 0.94 21.47
CA TYR A 186 9.38 0.95 22.79
C TYR A 186 10.41 0.56 23.86
N SER A 187 10.28 1.14 25.04
CA SER A 187 10.93 0.71 26.28
C SER A 187 9.89 0.12 27.22
N CYS A 188 10.10 -1.12 27.64
CA CYS A 188 9.27 -1.81 28.62
C CYS A 188 9.97 -1.82 30.00
N PRO A 189 9.24 -2.09 31.10
CA PRO A 189 9.80 -2.09 32.46
C PRO A 189 10.95 -3.10 32.62
N ALA A 190 11.84 -2.85 33.59
CA ALA A 190 13.04 -3.67 33.81
C ALA A 190 12.77 -5.14 34.17
N ALA A 191 11.57 -5.46 34.66
CA ALA A 191 11.13 -6.84 34.89
C ALA A 191 10.84 -7.61 33.59
N SER A 192 10.62 -6.89 32.50
CA SER A 192 10.45 -7.44 31.15
C SER A 192 11.83 -7.63 30.53
N SER A 193 12.26 -8.88 30.38
CA SER A 193 13.36 -9.24 29.49
C SER A 193 12.75 -9.77 28.20
N PRO A 194 12.99 -9.14 27.02
CA PRO A 194 13.89 -8.01 26.73
C PRO A 194 13.37 -6.61 27.12
N LYS A 195 14.24 -5.60 27.25
CA LYS A 195 13.86 -4.21 27.60
C LYS A 195 13.27 -3.41 26.43
N TYR A 196 13.79 -3.61 25.22
CA TYR A 196 13.44 -2.80 24.05
C TYR A 196 12.76 -3.64 22.97
N PHE A 197 11.70 -3.10 22.40
CA PHE A 197 10.90 -3.73 21.35
C PHE A 197 10.65 -2.78 20.20
N VAL A 198 10.44 -3.32 19.01
CA VAL A 198 10.08 -2.58 17.82
C VAL A 198 8.71 -3.02 17.33
N GLN A 199 7.90 -2.03 16.96
CA GLN A 199 6.68 -2.22 16.20
C GLN A 199 6.85 -1.62 14.80
N VAL A 200 6.40 -2.34 13.79
CA VAL A 200 6.36 -1.84 12.42
C VAL A 200 4.92 -1.57 12.03
N LEU A 201 4.67 -0.35 11.56
CA LEU A 201 3.38 0.06 11.06
C LEU A 201 3.47 0.37 9.58
N HIS A 202 2.59 -0.25 8.79
CA HIS A 202 2.40 0.07 7.39
C HIS A 202 1.06 0.76 7.20
N ASN A 203 1.08 1.96 6.60
CA ASN A 203 -0.10 2.83 6.47
C ASN A 203 -0.87 2.96 7.79
N GLU A 204 -0.17 3.26 8.88
CA GLU A 204 -0.71 3.38 10.25
C GLU A 204 -1.26 2.08 10.86
N HIS A 205 -1.09 0.90 10.25
CA HIS A 205 -1.54 -0.37 10.82
C HIS A 205 -0.36 -1.23 11.24
N PRO A 206 -0.40 -1.88 12.42
CA PRO A 206 0.62 -2.84 12.83
C PRO A 206 0.74 -3.98 11.82
N ILE A 207 1.97 -4.39 11.52
CA ILE A 207 2.23 -5.50 10.59
C ILE A 207 3.01 -6.60 11.30
N ALA A 208 2.44 -7.80 11.26
CA ALA A 208 3.13 -9.03 11.60
C ALA A 208 4.34 -9.24 10.69
N LEU A 209 5.53 -9.37 11.30
CA LEU A 209 6.76 -9.58 10.54
C LEU A 209 7.18 -11.06 10.58
N PRO A 210 7.52 -11.67 9.42
CA PRO A 210 8.07 -13.02 9.39
C PRO A 210 9.35 -13.17 10.23
N GLY A 211 10.22 -12.15 10.23
CA GLY A 211 11.43 -12.12 11.06
C GLY A 211 11.16 -11.96 12.57
N CYS A 212 9.89 -11.81 12.96
CA CYS A 212 9.41 -11.68 14.33
C CYS A 212 8.41 -12.79 14.68
N ASP A 213 8.53 -13.96 14.04
CA ASP A 213 7.67 -15.13 14.24
C ASP A 213 6.18 -14.81 14.02
N GLY A 214 5.88 -13.94 13.05
CA GLY A 214 4.52 -13.51 12.74
C GLY A 214 3.92 -12.53 13.75
N LYS A 215 4.72 -11.98 14.68
CA LYS A 215 4.29 -10.95 15.63
C LYS A 215 4.51 -9.55 15.04
N ASP A 216 3.67 -8.60 15.45
CA ASP A 216 3.77 -7.18 15.11
C ASP A 216 4.62 -6.38 16.12
N PHE A 217 4.95 -6.99 17.25
CA PHE A 217 5.77 -6.46 18.32
C PHE A 217 6.89 -7.45 18.66
N CYS A 218 8.14 -7.08 18.43
CA CYS A 218 9.27 -7.98 18.63
C CYS A 218 10.49 -7.32 19.30
N PRO A 219 11.31 -8.11 20.02
CA PRO A 219 12.54 -7.62 20.60
C PRO A 219 13.42 -6.91 19.58
N LEU A 220 14.01 -5.78 19.97
CA LEU A 220 14.87 -4.99 19.09
C LEU A 220 16.04 -5.81 18.53
N GLU A 221 16.61 -6.70 19.33
CA GLU A 221 17.75 -7.53 18.91
C GLU A 221 17.35 -8.60 17.88
N ASP A 222 16.17 -9.21 18.04
CA ASP A 222 15.62 -10.13 17.03
C ASP A 222 15.34 -9.38 15.72
N PHE A 223 14.75 -8.19 15.80
CA PHE A 223 14.50 -7.35 14.63
C PHE A 223 15.81 -6.98 13.91
N LYS A 224 16.85 -6.58 14.63
CA LYS A 224 18.17 -6.28 14.04
C LYS A 224 18.78 -7.50 13.37
N ALA A 225 18.76 -8.66 14.04
CA ALA A 225 19.41 -9.87 13.56
C ALA A 225 18.67 -10.50 12.38
N LYS A 226 17.33 -10.59 12.45
CA LYS A 226 16.49 -11.34 11.51
C LYS A 226 15.90 -10.47 10.40
N VAL A 227 15.74 -9.16 10.61
CA VAL A 227 15.18 -8.24 9.60
C VAL A 227 16.24 -7.31 9.04
N VAL A 228 16.90 -6.51 9.88
CA VAL A 228 17.82 -5.46 9.39
C VAL A 228 19.08 -6.05 8.76
N THR A 229 19.76 -6.95 9.46
CA THR A 229 21.07 -7.47 9.03
C THR A 229 21.00 -8.14 7.65
N PRO A 230 20.01 -9.01 7.34
CA PRO A 230 19.84 -9.54 5.99
C PRO A 230 19.67 -8.46 4.91
N HIS A 231 18.92 -7.40 5.19
CA HIS A 231 18.73 -6.29 4.24
C HIS A 231 20.00 -5.46 4.02
N LEU A 232 20.93 -5.43 4.97
CA LEU A 232 22.22 -4.74 4.83
C LEU A 232 23.28 -5.58 4.11
N LYS A 233 23.08 -6.89 3.94
CA LYS A 233 24.05 -7.77 3.25
C LYS A 233 24.14 -7.51 1.75
N HIS A 234 23.05 -7.03 1.13
CA HIS A 234 23.02 -6.79 -0.30
C HIS A 234 23.12 -5.31 -0.60
N ALA A 235 24.08 -4.92 -1.44
CA ALA A 235 24.13 -3.56 -1.96
C ALA A 235 22.87 -3.29 -2.80
N PHE A 236 22.34 -2.07 -2.70
CA PHE A 236 21.16 -1.64 -3.47
C PHE A 236 21.32 -1.94 -4.98
N ASP A 237 22.51 -1.67 -5.52
CA ASP A 237 22.81 -1.94 -6.93
C ASP A 237 22.80 -3.43 -7.26
N ASN A 238 23.18 -4.30 -6.32
CA ASN A 238 23.15 -5.75 -6.52
C ASN A 238 21.70 -6.29 -6.47
N LEU A 239 20.84 -5.72 -5.63
CA LEU A 239 19.42 -6.09 -5.58
C LEU A 239 18.65 -5.63 -6.82
N CYS A 240 18.93 -4.41 -7.29
CA CYS A 240 18.21 -3.83 -8.43
C CYS A 240 18.75 -4.27 -9.79
N ASN A 241 20.02 -4.70 -9.87
CA ASN A 241 20.64 -5.23 -11.09
C ASN A 241 20.91 -6.74 -11.01
N ALA A 242 20.28 -7.45 -10.07
CA ALA A 242 20.33 -8.91 -10.05
C ALA A 242 19.84 -9.42 -11.40
N LYS A 243 20.76 -9.93 -12.22
CA LYS A 243 20.39 -10.88 -13.27
C LYS A 243 19.81 -12.06 -12.51
N LEU A 244 18.54 -12.39 -12.77
CA LEU A 244 17.82 -13.51 -12.17
C LEU A 244 18.39 -14.84 -12.70
N ASP A 245 19.69 -15.04 -12.54
CA ASP A 245 20.39 -16.29 -12.76
C ASP A 245 20.87 -16.77 -11.38
N ASP A 246 19.93 -16.96 -10.46
CA ASP A 246 20.16 -17.79 -9.26
C ASP A 246 19.33 -19.07 -9.44
N PRO A 247 19.89 -20.27 -9.21
CA PRO A 247 19.21 -21.52 -9.50
C PRO A 247 17.89 -21.55 -8.74
N LYS A 248 16.80 -21.90 -9.43
CA LYS A 248 15.54 -22.25 -8.78
C LYS A 248 15.88 -23.25 -7.67
N GLN A 249 15.77 -22.83 -6.41
CA GLN A 249 15.58 -23.79 -5.34
C GLN A 249 14.32 -24.55 -5.71
N GLU A 250 14.48 -25.82 -6.08
CA GLU A 250 13.37 -26.75 -6.24
C GLU A 250 12.64 -26.80 -4.90
N HIS A 251 11.56 -26.03 -4.80
CA HIS A 251 10.50 -26.32 -3.87
C HIS A 251 9.95 -27.68 -4.29
N GLN A 252 10.40 -28.75 -3.63
CA GLN A 252 9.80 -30.06 -3.76
C GLN A 252 8.33 -29.94 -3.37
N SER A 253 7.48 -29.84 -4.40
CA SER A 253 6.04 -29.79 -4.21
C SER A 253 5.59 -31.12 -3.60
N LEU A 254 4.57 -31.09 -2.74
CA LEU A 254 3.94 -32.30 -2.18
C LEU A 254 3.57 -33.36 -3.25
N TRP A 255 3.43 -32.95 -4.51
CA TRP A 255 3.10 -33.81 -5.64
C TRP A 255 4.26 -34.72 -6.09
N SER A 256 5.53 -34.37 -5.86
CA SER A 256 6.68 -35.20 -6.24
C SER A 256 6.88 -36.41 -5.33
N TRP A 257 6.24 -36.43 -4.16
CA TRP A 257 6.19 -37.60 -3.27
C TRP A 257 5.09 -38.61 -3.65
N LEU A 258 4.03 -38.15 -4.32
CA LEU A 258 2.85 -38.98 -4.62
C LEU A 258 2.92 -39.68 -5.99
N LEU A 259 3.80 -39.24 -6.88
CA LEU A 259 3.96 -39.82 -8.20
C LEU A 259 5.45 -40.12 -8.43
N GLY A 260 5.83 -41.36 -8.17
CA GLY A 260 7.20 -41.85 -8.31
C GLY A 260 7.81 -41.52 -9.68
N SER A 261 9.11 -41.16 -9.67
CA SER A 261 9.87 -40.76 -10.83
C SER A 261 9.89 -41.84 -11.91
N SER A 262 9.19 -41.60 -13.03
CA SER A 262 9.41 -42.34 -14.26
C SER A 262 10.51 -41.63 -15.06
N GLN A 263 11.64 -42.30 -15.22
CA GLN A 263 12.75 -41.88 -16.07
C GLN A 263 12.25 -41.66 -17.51
N LYS A 264 12.48 -40.46 -18.05
CA LYS A 264 12.36 -40.22 -19.49
C LYS A 264 13.74 -40.25 -20.12
N THR A 265 13.90 -41.25 -20.97
CA THR A 265 14.97 -41.46 -21.94
C THR A 265 15.05 -40.29 -22.93
N GLU A 266 16.28 -39.95 -23.31
CA GLU A 266 16.62 -38.93 -24.32
C GLU A 266 16.11 -39.29 -25.72
N LEU A 267 15.66 -38.25 -26.43
CA LEU A 267 15.87 -38.01 -27.87
C LEU A 267 15.73 -36.52 -28.14
#